data_AF-A0A815UBC1-F1
#
_entry.id   AF-A0A815UBC1-F1
#
_cell.length_a   1.000
_cell.length_b   1.000
_cell.length_c   1.000
_cell.angle_alpha   90.00
_cell.angle_beta   90.00
_cell.angle_gamma   90.00
#
_symmetry.space_group_name_H-M   'P 1'
#
loop_
_entity.id
_entity.type
_entity.pdbx_description
1 polymer ?
#
loop_
_entity_poly.entity_id
_entity_poly.type
_entity_poly.pdbx_seq_one_letter_code
_entity_poly.pdbx_strand_id
1 'polypeptide(L)' 'MKRKYLDIQHCQMKFGSWTYSGEQVDLVHINQTNGSAPVYGNNSVAYAIDLADFYRSVEWDIMEVPAERNVRKYTCCPQ' A
#
# COMPACT_ATOMS: atom_id res chain seq x y z
N MET A 1 -20.99 -5.85 -33.14
CA MET A 1 -19.99 -5.25 -32.25
C MET A 1 -20.61 -4.98 -30.88
N LYS A 2 -20.27 -5.77 -29.85
CA LYS A 2 -20.60 -5.47 -28.45
C LYS A 2 -19.36 -5.79 -27.61
N ARG A 3 -18.61 -4.78 -27.18
CA ARG A 3 -17.51 -4.96 -26.21
C ARG A 3 -18.13 -4.88 -24.81
N LYS A 4 -18.07 -5.99 -24.06
CA LYS A 4 -18.77 -6.23 -22.78
C LYS A 4 -17.96 -5.77 -21.55
N TYR A 5 -16.78 -5.18 -21.72
CA TYR A 5 -15.74 -5.17 -20.70
C TYR A 5 -15.19 -3.76 -20.48
N LEU A 6 -15.68 -3.08 -19.46
CA LEU A 6 -15.06 -1.90 -18.86
C LEU A 6 -15.33 -2.01 -17.35
N ASP A 7 -14.75 -3.02 -16.72
CA ASP A 7 -14.72 -3.11 -15.26
C ASP A 7 -13.38 -2.59 -14.72
N ILE A 8 -13.47 -1.81 -13.65
CA ILE A 8 -12.34 -1.30 -12.89
C ILE A 8 -12.34 -2.04 -11.56
N GLN A 9 -11.19 -2.59 -11.17
CA GLN A 9 -11.05 -3.33 -9.93
C GLN A 9 -10.09 -2.64 -8.97
N HIS A 10 -10.49 -2.57 -7.70
CA HIS A 10 -9.67 -2.05 -6.60
C HIS A 10 -9.24 -3.22 -5.71
N CYS A 11 -8.06 -3.76 -5.97
CA CYS A 11 -7.48 -4.88 -5.23
C CYS A 11 -6.53 -4.37 -4.16
N GLN A 12 -6.72 -4.79 -2.91
CA GLN A 12 -5.92 -4.32 -1.77
C GLN A 12 -4.95 -5.40 -1.29
N MET A 13 -3.70 -5.01 -1.05
CA MET A 13 -2.70 -5.82 -0.36
C MET A 13 -2.39 -5.21 1.00
N LYS A 14 -2.23 -6.05 2.03
CA LYS A 14 -1.93 -5.62 3.40
C LYS A 14 -0.63 -6.25 3.86
N PHE A 15 0.36 -5.41 4.10
CA PHE A 15 1.64 -5.80 4.65
C PHE A 15 1.69 -5.41 6.13
N GLY A 16 2.25 -6.29 6.96
CA GLY A 16 2.38 -6.07 8.38
C GLY A 16 3.27 -7.13 9.00
N SER A 17 3.88 -6.79 10.14
CA SER A 17 4.57 -7.77 10.96
C SER A 17 3.53 -8.71 11.60
N TRP A 18 3.83 -10.00 11.62
CA TRP A 18 2.99 -10.98 12.30
C TRP A 18 3.31 -11.08 13.79
N THR A 19 4.60 -11.02 14.14
CA THR A 19 5.08 -11.31 15.49
C THR A 19 5.41 -10.06 16.33
N TYR A 20 5.82 -8.98 15.69
CA TYR A 20 6.27 -7.76 16.37
C TYR A 20 5.19 -6.68 16.37
N SER A 21 5.04 -5.99 17.49
CA SER A 21 4.13 -4.86 17.63
C SER A 21 4.70 -3.58 17.01
N GLY A 22 3.85 -2.55 16.86
CA GLY A 22 4.26 -1.24 16.33
C GLY A 22 5.24 -0.47 17.23
N GLU A 23 5.37 -0.85 18.50
CA GLU A 23 6.38 -0.28 19.42
C GLU A 23 7.77 -0.89 19.21
N GLN A 24 7.82 -2.12 18.70
CA GLN A 24 9.07 -2.84 18.44
C GLN A 24 9.57 -2.60 17.02
N VAL A 25 8.66 -2.60 16.06
CA VAL A 25 8.98 -2.44 14.63
C VAL A 25 8.03 -1.40 14.03
N ASP A 26 8.61 -0.27 13.61
CA ASP A 26 7.89 0.74 12.84
C ASP A 26 8.10 0.52 11.33
N LEU A 27 7.02 0.13 10.64
CA LEU A 27 7.03 -0.04 9.19
C LEU A 27 6.78 1.32 8.53
N VAL A 28 7.75 1.78 7.76
CA VAL A 28 7.69 3.03 6.99
C VAL A 28 7.96 2.72 5.53
N HIS A 29 7.12 3.26 4.65
CA HIS A 29 7.32 3.11 3.21
C HIS A 29 8.56 3.90 2.75
N ILE A 30 9.37 3.35 1.86
CA ILE A 30 10.63 3.96 1.42
C ILE A 30 10.46 5.38 0.83
N ASN A 31 9.37 5.59 0.09
CA ASN A 31 9.03 6.90 -0.50
C ASN A 31 8.32 7.87 0.47
N GLN A 32 8.13 7.50 1.74
CA GLN A 32 7.46 8.35 2.74
C GLN A 32 8.40 9.39 3.36
N THR A 33 9.72 9.33 3.11
CA THR A 33 10.76 9.97 3.94
C THR A 33 11.57 11.08 3.27
N ASN A 34 11.19 11.61 2.10
CA ASN A 34 11.93 12.69 1.44
C ASN A 34 11.74 14.09 2.08
N GLY A 35 11.91 14.23 3.40
CA GLY A 35 12.22 15.53 4.01
C GLY A 35 11.63 15.88 5.38
N SER A 36 10.77 15.06 5.97
CA SER A 36 10.28 15.32 7.32
C SER A 36 9.99 14.02 8.04
N ALA A 37 10.56 13.87 9.24
CA ALA A 37 10.16 12.85 10.21
C ALA A 37 8.63 12.69 10.23
N PRO A 38 8.09 11.48 10.47
CA PRO A 38 6.65 11.24 10.49
C PRO A 38 6.02 11.96 11.68
N VAL A 39 5.76 13.25 11.49
CA VAL A 39 4.99 14.11 12.38
C VAL A 39 3.88 14.68 11.50
N TYR A 40 2.74 13.99 11.48
CA TYR A 40 1.47 14.49 10.94
C TYR A 40 1.49 15.01 9.48
N GLY A 41 2.26 14.40 8.58
CA GLY A 41 2.42 14.89 7.20
C GLY A 41 1.61 14.16 6.13
N ASN A 42 1.94 12.90 5.84
CA ASN A 42 1.30 12.13 4.79
C ASN A 42 1.44 10.62 5.02
N ASN A 43 0.38 9.95 5.46
CA ASN A 43 0.37 8.48 5.55
C ASN A 43 0.21 7.82 4.18
N SER A 44 0.06 8.59 3.10
CA SER A 44 -0.20 8.08 1.75
C SER A 44 0.97 8.34 0.81
N VAL A 45 1.24 7.34 -0.02
CA VAL A 45 2.22 7.38 -1.11
C VAL A 45 1.46 7.07 -2.39
N ALA A 46 1.46 7.99 -3.36
CA ALA A 46 0.71 7.83 -4.61
C ALA A 46 1.31 6.75 -5.52
N TYR A 47 2.64 6.63 -5.54
CA TYR A 47 3.37 5.61 -6.31
C TYR A 47 4.22 4.76 -5.35
N ALA A 48 3.61 3.69 -4.87
CA ALA A 48 4.17 2.86 -3.80
C ALA A 48 4.86 1.59 -4.30
N ILE A 49 4.53 1.12 -5.49
CA ILE A 49 5.10 -0.10 -6.07
C ILE A 49 5.99 0.30 -7.22
N ASP A 50 7.24 -0.17 -7.20
CA ASP A 50 8.11 -0.05 -8.37
C ASP A 50 7.67 -1.06 -9.44
N LEU A 51 7.46 -0.55 -10.66
CA LEU A 51 6.99 -1.31 -11.81
C LEU A 51 8.07 -1.42 -12.90
N ALA A 52 9.33 -1.05 -12.61
CA ALA A 52 10.42 -1.09 -13.58
C ALA A 52 10.57 -2.47 -14.25
N ASP A 53 10.46 -3.53 -13.46
CA ASP A 53 10.57 -4.93 -13.92
C ASP A 53 9.21 -5.64 -14.05
N PHE A 54 8.10 -4.89 -14.08
CA PHE A 54 6.77 -5.47 -14.19
C PHE A 54 6.49 -6.01 -15.61
N TYR A 55 6.17 -7.30 -15.70
CA TYR A 55 5.68 -7.91 -16.94
C TYR A 55 4.18 -7.61 -17.12
N ARG A 56 3.84 -6.85 -18.16
CA ARG A 56 2.45 -6.41 -18.40
C ARG A 56 1.52 -7.58 -18.69
N SER A 57 0.34 -7.54 -18.09
CA SER A 57 -0.75 -8.45 -18.41
C SER A 57 -1.35 -8.13 -19.78
N VAL A 58 -1.92 -9.14 -20.44
CA VAL A 58 -2.67 -8.98 -21.70
C VAL A 58 -4.14 -8.63 -21.43
N GLU A 59 -4.60 -8.83 -20.19
CA GLU A 59 -5.99 -8.63 -19.80
C GLU A 59 -6.20 -7.36 -18.97
N TRP A 60 -5.22 -6.97 -18.14
CA TRP A 60 -5.37 -5.88 -17.17
C TRP A 60 -4.31 -4.80 -17.32
N ASP A 61 -4.76 -3.56 -17.31
CA ASP A 61 -3.90 -2.38 -17.20
C ASP A 61 -3.86 -1.91 -15.74
N ILE A 62 -2.65 -1.64 -15.24
CA ILE A 62 -2.46 -1.03 -13.92
C ILE A 62 -2.68 0.48 -14.06
N MET A 63 -3.73 0.99 -13.41
CA MET A 63 -4.08 2.41 -13.44
C MET A 63 -3.40 3.20 -12.32
N GLU A 64 -3.30 2.63 -11.12
CA GLU A 64 -2.73 3.26 -9.93
C GLU A 64 -2.13 2.22 -8.97
N VAL A 65 -1.12 2.62 -8.20
CA VAL A 65 -0.48 1.80 -7.15
C VAL A 65 -0.24 2.59 -5.87
N PRO A 66 -1.29 3.13 -5.22
CA PRO A 66 -1.14 3.87 -3.99
C PRO A 66 -0.88 2.94 -2.80
N ALA A 67 -0.20 3.45 -1.77
CA ALA A 67 -0.12 2.82 -0.46
C ALA A 67 -0.49 3.80 0.65
N GLU A 68 -1.06 3.25 1.72
CA GLU A 68 -1.39 4.01 2.93
C GLU A 68 -0.92 3.26 4.18
N ARG A 69 -0.20 3.98 5.04
CA ARG A 69 0.22 3.47 6.34
C ARG A 69 -0.93 3.55 7.34
N ASN A 70 -1.34 2.40 7.85
CA ASN A 70 -2.42 2.25 8.81
C ASN A 70 -1.89 1.72 10.15
N VAL A 71 -2.23 2.37 11.26
CA VAL A 71 -1.96 1.85 12.62
C VAL A 71 -3.28 1.33 13.18
N ARG A 72 -3.38 0.03 13.46
CA ARG A 72 -4.57 -0.59 14.02
C ARG A 72 -4.23 -1.39 15.28
N LYS A 73 -5.09 -1.26 16.30
CA LYS A 73 -5.08 -2.12 17.48
C LYS A 73 -6.18 -3.17 17.33
N TYR A 74 -5.83 -4.44 17.53
CA TYR A 74 -6.75 -5.56 17.41
C TYR A 74 -7.36 -5.91 18.77
N THR A 75 -8.61 -6.33 18.78
CA THR A 75 -9.34 -6.66 20.02
C THR A 75 -8.76 -7.86 20.77
N CYS A 76 -8.07 -8.76 20.06
CA CYS A 76 -7.44 -9.94 20.65
C CYS A 76 -6.20 -9.61 21.50
N CYS A 77 -5.55 -8.46 21.27
CA CYS A 77 -4.27 -8.11 21.89
C CYS A 77 -4.30 -6.65 22.37
N PRO A 78 -4.38 -6.38 23.68
CA PRO A 78 -4.52 -5.04 24.25
C PRO A 78 -3.21 -4.23 24.28
N GLN A 79 -2.27 -4.53 23.37
CA GLN A 79 -1.00 -3.82 23.24
C GLN A 79 -1.24 -2.41 22.69
#